data_AF-A0A076HQR9-F1
#
_entry.id   AF-A0A076HQR9-F1
#
_cell.length_a   1.000
_cell.length_b   1.000
_cell.length_c   1.000
_cell.angle_alpha   90.00
_cell.angle_beta   90.00
_cell.angle_gamma   90.00
#
_symmetry.space_group_name_H-M   'P 1'
#
loop_
_entity.id
_entity.type
_entity.pdbx_description
1 polymer ?
#
loop_
_entity_poly.entity_id
_entity_poly.type
_entity_poly.pdbx_seq_one_letter_code
_entity_poly.pdbx_strand_id
1 'polypeptide(L)'
;MTYQELAHYLPAKLAGFNAVSEPKGESISLNGISYSTCERSYSNGSQRLKVQLVDYNGANALYAGATAMLSAGFAQEDDAQLMRSFDLGMSNIRGWETLQKKEHKASVALGVGDRFFVAVESDGQNNTDFVKQVARNIDLNALAKL
;
A
#
# COMPACT_ATOMS: atom_id res chain seq x y z
N MET A 1 14.94 -4.06 -5.76
CA MET A 1 14.87 -4.92 -4.57
C MET A 1 14.20 -6.22 -4.97
N THR A 2 14.64 -7.35 -4.42
CA THR A 2 13.93 -8.63 -4.55
C THR A 2 12.72 -8.66 -3.62
N TYR A 3 11.80 -9.62 -3.81
CA TYR A 3 10.67 -9.74 -2.90
C TYR A 3 11.10 -10.07 -1.45
N GLN A 4 12.22 -10.77 -1.25
CA GLN A 4 12.73 -11.08 0.09
C GLN A 4 13.21 -9.81 0.80
N GLU A 5 13.81 -8.87 0.08
CA GLU A 5 14.20 -7.58 0.66
C GLU A 5 12.97 -6.73 0.99
N LEU A 6 11.92 -6.77 0.16
CA LEU A 6 10.63 -6.14 0.44
C LEU A 6 9.95 -6.74 1.68
N ALA A 7 10.08 -8.04 1.89
CA ALA A 7 9.50 -8.73 3.05
C ALA A 7 9.98 -8.19 4.40
N HIS A 8 11.17 -7.56 4.46
CA HIS A 8 11.67 -6.90 5.67
C HIS A 8 10.82 -5.71 6.10
N TYR A 9 10.07 -5.09 5.18
CA TYR A 9 9.12 -4.01 5.48
C TYR A 9 7.73 -4.53 5.88
N LEU A 10 7.53 -5.85 5.85
CA LEU A 10 6.30 -6.54 6.25
C LEU A 10 6.58 -7.50 7.43
N PRO A 11 6.92 -6.95 8.62
CA PRO A 11 7.34 -7.72 9.79
C PRO A 11 6.24 -8.66 10.30
N ALA A 12 6.57 -9.57 11.22
CA ALA A 12 5.57 -10.48 11.81
C ALA A 12 4.52 -9.77 12.67
N LYS A 13 4.81 -8.54 13.12
CA LYS A 13 3.90 -7.68 13.88
C LYS A 13 3.85 -6.30 13.25
N LEU A 14 2.65 -5.80 12.95
CA LEU A 14 2.45 -4.48 12.35
C LEU A 14 1.23 -3.81 12.98
N ALA A 15 1.41 -2.61 13.55
CA ALA A 15 0.34 -1.82 14.16
C ALA A 15 -0.56 -2.60 15.15
N GLY A 16 0.03 -3.52 15.94
CA GLY A 16 -0.69 -4.36 16.90
C GLY A 16 -1.33 -5.63 16.32
N PHE A 17 -1.19 -5.89 15.02
CA PHE A 17 -1.65 -7.11 14.37
C PHE A 17 -0.52 -8.13 14.26
N ASN A 18 -0.86 -9.42 14.31
CA ASN A 18 0.07 -10.51 14.05
C ASN A 18 -0.12 -11.02 12.62
N ALA A 19 0.98 -11.36 11.97
CA ALA A 19 0.94 -12.00 10.66
C ALA A 19 0.17 -13.33 10.72
N VAL A 20 -0.65 -13.58 9.70
CA VAL A 20 -1.39 -14.86 9.56
C VAL A 20 -0.61 -15.89 8.75
N SER A 21 0.41 -15.42 8.01
CA SER A 21 1.29 -16.25 7.18
C SER A 21 2.66 -15.60 7.03
N GLU A 22 3.60 -16.35 6.46
CA GLU A 22 4.80 -15.77 5.89
C GLU A 22 4.47 -14.79 4.74
N PRO A 23 5.35 -13.80 4.47
CA PRO A 23 5.23 -12.94 3.31
C PRO A 23 5.26 -13.77 2.02
N LYS A 24 4.43 -13.40 1.05
CA LYS A 24 4.42 -13.99 -0.29
C LYS A 24 4.85 -12.95 -1.29
N GLY A 25 5.58 -13.34 -2.31
CA GLY A 25 6.06 -12.40 -3.30
C GLY A 25 6.77 -13.06 -4.45
N GLU A 26 7.08 -12.25 -5.45
CA GLU A 26 7.80 -12.67 -6.64
C GLU A 26 8.64 -11.51 -7.18
N SER A 27 9.67 -11.85 -7.96
CA SER A 27 10.49 -10.91 -8.70
C SER A 27 10.42 -11.27 -10.17
N ILE A 28 10.00 -10.32 -10.99
CA ILE A 28 9.85 -10.48 -12.43
C ILE A 28 10.96 -9.68 -13.11
N SER A 29 11.56 -10.30 -14.13
CA SER A 29 12.54 -9.67 -15.00
C SER A 29 12.34 -10.20 -16.41
N LEU A 30 11.82 -9.37 -17.32
CA LEU A 30 11.54 -9.74 -18.70
C LEU A 30 11.69 -8.52 -19.62
N ASN A 31 12.43 -8.66 -20.72
CA ASN A 31 12.54 -7.65 -21.79
C ASN A 31 12.88 -6.23 -21.28
N GLY A 32 13.80 -6.13 -20.31
CA GLY A 32 14.23 -4.85 -19.74
C GLY A 32 13.27 -4.24 -18.71
N ILE A 33 12.15 -4.91 -18.42
CA ILE A 33 11.25 -4.57 -17.32
C ILE A 33 11.61 -5.44 -16.12
N SER A 34 11.80 -4.81 -14.96
CA SER A 34 11.92 -5.53 -13.69
C SER A 34 11.07 -4.88 -12.60
N TYR A 35 10.40 -5.72 -11.82
CA TYR A 35 9.72 -5.30 -10.61
C TYR A 35 9.59 -6.48 -9.65
N SER A 36 9.41 -6.18 -8.36
CA SER A 36 9.13 -7.19 -7.33
C SER A 36 7.86 -6.85 -6.59
N THR A 37 7.12 -7.86 -6.18
CA THR A 37 5.93 -7.72 -5.33
C THR A 37 6.13 -8.49 -4.03
N CYS A 38 5.61 -7.96 -2.94
CA CYS A 38 5.53 -8.68 -1.67
C CYS A 38 4.22 -8.32 -0.97
N GLU A 39 3.52 -9.31 -0.45
CA GLU A 39 2.30 -9.13 0.32
C GLU A 39 2.34 -9.94 1.61
N ARG A 40 1.65 -9.42 2.63
CA ARG A 40 1.43 -10.12 3.88
C ARG A 40 0.06 -9.77 4.46
N SER A 41 -0.61 -10.78 4.98
CA SER A 41 -1.87 -10.62 5.69
C SER A 41 -1.65 -10.69 7.21
N TYR A 42 -2.45 -9.93 7.95
CA TYR A 42 -2.38 -9.81 9.40
C TYR A 42 -3.77 -9.89 10.05
N SER A 43 -3.81 -10.22 11.34
CA SER A 43 -5.03 -10.22 12.14
C SER A 43 -4.76 -9.92 13.62
N ASN A 44 -5.76 -9.35 14.29
CA ASN A 44 -5.83 -9.20 15.74
C ASN A 44 -7.01 -10.01 16.34
N GLY A 45 -7.52 -11.01 15.60
CA GLY A 45 -8.71 -11.78 15.97
C GLY A 45 -9.91 -11.36 15.11
N SER A 46 -10.52 -10.23 15.43
CA SER A 46 -11.74 -9.76 14.75
C SER A 46 -11.46 -9.00 13.45
N GLN A 47 -10.32 -8.32 13.33
CA GLN A 47 -9.97 -7.55 12.15
C GLN A 47 -8.93 -8.27 11.30
N ARG A 48 -8.98 -8.00 9.99
CA ARG A 48 -8.07 -8.52 8.98
C ARG A 48 -7.48 -7.36 8.21
N LEU A 49 -6.20 -7.47 7.95
CA LEU A 49 -5.42 -6.48 7.22
C LEU A 49 -4.63 -7.21 6.13
N LYS A 50 -4.55 -6.61 4.95
CA LYS A 50 -3.60 -7.01 3.90
C LYS A 50 -2.71 -5.82 3.56
N VAL A 51 -1.40 -6.05 3.48
CA VAL A 51 -0.44 -5.06 2.99
C VAL A 51 0.28 -5.62 1.78
N GLN A 52 0.41 -4.82 0.74
CA GLN A 52 1.16 -5.13 -0.48
C GLN A 52 2.19 -4.03 -0.75
N LEU A 53 3.41 -4.43 -1.06
CA LEU A 53 4.49 -3.58 -1.54
C LEU A 53 4.87 -4.02 -2.95
N VAL A 54 5.14 -3.04 -3.81
CA VAL A 54 5.70 -3.27 -5.13
C VAL A 54 6.90 -2.35 -5.31
N ASP A 55 8.03 -2.91 -5.73
CA ASP A 55 9.20 -2.16 -6.19
C ASP A 55 9.25 -2.19 -7.70
N TYR A 56 9.02 -1.05 -8.35
CA TYR A 56 9.07 -0.89 -9.80
C TYR A 56 10.47 -0.52 -10.33
N ASN A 57 11.55 -0.84 -9.61
CA ASN A 57 12.91 -0.56 -10.05
C ASN A 57 13.22 -1.15 -11.44
N GLY A 58 13.26 -0.28 -12.46
CA GLY A 58 13.40 -0.69 -13.87
C GLY A 58 12.08 -0.79 -14.64
N ALA A 59 10.96 -0.30 -14.08
CA ALA A 59 9.62 -0.35 -14.65
C ALA A 59 8.82 0.96 -14.44
N ASN A 60 9.45 2.11 -14.70
CA ASN A 60 8.87 3.45 -14.46
C ASN A 60 7.48 3.65 -15.11
N ALA A 61 7.25 3.10 -16.31
CA ALA A 61 5.94 3.18 -16.97
C ALA A 61 4.84 2.45 -16.18
N LEU A 62 5.17 1.30 -15.56
CA LEU A 62 4.23 0.57 -14.71
C LEU A 62 3.97 1.32 -13.41
N TYR A 63 5.01 1.91 -12.80
CA TYR A 63 4.83 2.78 -11.64
C TYR A 63 3.92 3.96 -11.96
N ALA A 64 4.15 4.65 -13.07
CA ALA A 64 3.33 5.78 -13.50
C ALA A 64 1.86 5.37 -13.72
N GLY A 65 1.61 4.17 -14.28
CA GLY A 65 0.27 3.62 -14.40
C GLY A 65 -0.38 3.31 -13.05
N ALA A 66 0.34 2.62 -12.16
CA ALA A 66 -0.13 2.26 -10.81
C ALA A 66 -0.40 3.49 -9.92
N THR A 67 0.31 4.58 -10.17
CA THR A 67 0.20 5.85 -9.42
C THR A 67 -0.54 6.95 -10.18
N ALA A 68 -1.14 6.64 -11.33
CA ALA A 68 -1.86 7.63 -12.14
C ALA A 68 -2.97 8.31 -11.33
N MET A 69 -3.70 7.53 -10.53
CA MET A 69 -4.76 8.05 -9.65
C MET A 69 -4.24 8.94 -8.51
N LEU A 70 -2.97 8.77 -8.11
CA LEU A 70 -2.33 9.63 -7.09
C LEU A 70 -1.96 11.01 -7.63
N SER A 71 -1.96 11.18 -8.96
CA SER A 71 -1.29 12.28 -9.64
C SER A 71 -2.23 13.44 -10.02
N ALA A 72 -3.44 13.50 -9.49
CA ALA A 72 -4.37 14.60 -9.75
C ALA A 72 -5.32 14.79 -8.56
N GLY A 73 -5.87 16.00 -8.41
CA GLY A 73 -6.90 16.37 -7.43
C GLY A 73 -8.25 15.69 -7.67
N PHE A 74 -8.23 14.44 -8.12
CA PHE A 74 -9.38 13.58 -8.24
C PHE A 74 -9.96 13.37 -6.84
N ALA A 75 -11.27 13.50 -6.74
CA ALA A 75 -12.05 13.18 -5.57
C ALA A 75 -13.44 12.77 -6.06
N GLN A 76 -13.93 11.66 -5.56
CA GLN A 76 -15.26 11.14 -5.84
C GLN A 76 -15.89 10.71 -4.52
N GLU A 77 -17.12 11.14 -4.30
CA GLU A 77 -17.92 10.64 -3.19
C GLU A 77 -19.37 10.49 -3.63
N ASP A 78 -19.92 9.32 -3.34
CA ASP A 78 -21.33 8.97 -3.52
C ASP A 78 -21.79 8.08 -2.36
N ASP A 79 -23.03 7.59 -2.39
CA ASP A 79 -23.59 6.72 -1.34
C ASP A 79 -22.88 5.36 -1.22
N ALA A 80 -22.17 4.92 -2.26
CA ALA A 80 -21.47 3.65 -2.28
C ALA A 80 -19.99 3.80 -1.89
N GLN A 81 -19.32 4.88 -2.28
CA GLN A 81 -17.88 5.03 -2.08
C GLN A 81 -17.41 6.45 -1.79
N LEU A 82 -16.26 6.54 -1.13
CA LEU A 82 -15.42 7.73 -1.07
C LEU A 82 -14.06 7.37 -1.64
N MET A 83 -13.53 8.21 -2.53
CA MET A 83 -12.21 8.08 -3.09
C MET A 83 -11.57 9.46 -3.22
N ARG A 84 -10.37 9.69 -2.68
CA ARG A 84 -9.67 10.97 -2.80
C ARG A 84 -8.19 10.87 -2.48
N SER A 85 -7.44 11.89 -2.89
CA SER A 85 -6.06 12.05 -2.44
C SER A 85 -5.99 12.42 -0.96
N PHE A 86 -4.89 12.03 -0.31
CA PHE A 86 -4.55 12.46 1.04
C PHE A 86 -3.03 12.58 1.22
N ASP A 87 -2.62 13.33 2.23
CA ASP A 87 -1.22 13.50 2.61
C ASP A 87 -0.96 12.87 3.98
N LEU A 88 0.14 12.13 4.09
CA LEU A 88 0.65 11.58 5.35
C LEU A 88 1.53 12.59 6.12
N GLY A 89 1.87 13.72 5.51
CA GLY A 89 2.85 14.71 6.00
C GLY A 89 4.29 14.27 5.78
N MET A 90 4.54 13.39 4.81
CA MET A 90 5.86 12.79 4.56
C MET A 90 6.37 13.19 3.17
N SER A 91 7.65 13.58 3.10
CA SER A 91 8.25 14.01 1.84
C SER A 91 8.33 12.87 0.82
N ASN A 92 8.05 13.18 -0.44
CA ASN A 92 8.06 12.24 -1.57
C ASN A 92 7.13 11.02 -1.40
N ILE A 93 6.00 11.24 -0.72
CA ILE A 93 4.94 10.25 -0.55
C ILE A 93 3.61 10.91 -0.91
N ARG A 94 2.82 10.25 -1.75
CA ARG A 94 1.45 10.67 -2.09
C ARG A 94 0.49 9.53 -1.82
N GLY A 95 -0.68 9.85 -1.27
CA GLY A 95 -1.68 8.86 -0.90
C GLY A 95 -3.01 9.04 -1.61
N TRP A 96 -3.68 7.91 -1.83
CA TRP A 96 -5.06 7.81 -2.28
C TRP A 96 -5.83 6.93 -1.32
N GLU A 97 -6.95 7.41 -0.81
CA GLU A 97 -7.82 6.67 0.09
C GLU A 97 -9.09 6.24 -0.64
N THR A 98 -9.56 5.05 -0.31
CA THR A 98 -10.83 4.51 -0.79
C THR A 98 -11.59 3.93 0.40
N LEU A 99 -12.87 4.28 0.53
CA LEU A 99 -13.82 3.63 1.42
C LEU A 99 -15.00 3.13 0.59
N GLN A 100 -15.19 1.82 0.56
CA GLN A 100 -16.40 1.18 0.05
C GLN A 100 -17.41 1.08 1.19
N LYS A 101 -18.40 1.98 1.19
CA LYS A 101 -19.30 2.25 2.31
C LYS A 101 -20.23 1.06 2.59
N LYS A 102 -20.68 0.35 1.55
CA LYS A 102 -21.61 -0.80 1.68
C LYS A 102 -20.89 -2.07 2.14
N GLU A 103 -19.66 -2.25 1.68
CA GLU A 103 -18.82 -3.41 1.95
C GLU A 103 -18.04 -3.25 3.26
N HIS A 104 -18.08 -2.06 3.87
CA HIS A 104 -17.25 -1.69 5.02
C HIS A 104 -15.77 -1.99 4.77
N LYS A 105 -15.27 -1.66 3.57
CA LYS A 105 -13.88 -1.92 3.19
C LYS A 105 -13.14 -0.61 2.99
N ALA A 106 -12.03 -0.45 3.69
CA ALA A 106 -11.17 0.70 3.54
C ALA A 106 -9.82 0.28 2.95
N SER A 107 -9.27 1.13 2.09
CA SER A 107 -7.91 0.98 1.59
C SER A 107 -7.20 2.31 1.42
N VAL A 108 -5.88 2.24 1.47
CA VAL A 108 -5.00 3.31 0.99
C VAL A 108 -3.98 2.74 0.03
N ALA A 109 -3.69 3.51 -1.01
CA ALA A 109 -2.60 3.28 -1.93
C ALA A 109 -1.63 4.46 -1.83
N LEU A 110 -0.33 4.18 -1.79
CA LEU A 110 0.73 5.17 -1.66
C LEU A 110 1.74 5.00 -2.78
N GLY A 111 2.10 6.10 -3.42
CA GLY A 111 3.33 6.21 -4.22
C GLY A 111 4.43 6.75 -3.32
N VAL A 112 5.58 6.08 -3.30
CA VAL A 112 6.68 6.33 -2.36
C VAL A 112 7.99 6.37 -3.15
N GLY A 113 8.69 7.50 -3.08
CA GLY A 113 10.03 7.62 -3.67
C GLY A 113 10.08 7.51 -5.20
N ASP A 114 8.98 7.79 -5.90
CA ASP A 114 8.85 7.60 -7.37
C ASP A 114 9.15 6.18 -7.87
N ARG A 115 9.05 5.18 -6.99
CA ARG A 115 9.51 3.81 -7.25
C ARG A 115 8.67 2.74 -6.59
N PHE A 116 8.26 2.97 -5.34
CA PHE A 116 7.55 1.99 -4.55
C PHE A 116 6.06 2.31 -4.53
N PHE A 117 5.25 1.26 -4.61
CA PHE A 117 3.82 1.33 -4.36
C PHE A 117 3.48 0.54 -3.11
N VAL A 118 2.71 1.14 -2.22
CA VAL A 118 2.27 0.49 -0.98
C VAL A 118 0.75 0.54 -0.91
N ALA A 119 0.11 -0.62 -0.80
CA ALA A 119 -1.33 -0.72 -0.56
C ALA A 119 -1.61 -1.37 0.81
N VAL A 120 -2.57 -0.81 1.53
CA VAL A 120 -3.07 -1.32 2.80
C VAL A 120 -4.58 -1.44 2.68
N GLU A 121 -5.13 -2.62 2.95
CA GLU A 121 -6.56 -2.88 2.90
C GLU A 121 -7.05 -3.52 4.20
N SER A 122 -8.25 -3.15 4.63
CA SER A 122 -8.92 -3.75 5.78
C SER A 122 -10.43 -3.78 5.59
N ASP A 123 -11.06 -4.86 6.05
CA ASP A 123 -12.50 -5.01 6.10
C ASP A 123 -13.06 -4.53 7.47
N GLY A 124 -14.38 -4.37 7.55
CA GLY A 124 -15.08 -3.92 8.76
C GLY A 124 -14.82 -2.46 9.15
N GLN A 125 -14.49 -1.61 8.19
CA GLN A 125 -14.11 -0.20 8.40
C GLN A 125 -15.23 0.75 7.97
N ASN A 126 -15.44 1.81 8.75
CA ASN A 126 -16.39 2.90 8.44
C ASN A 126 -15.69 4.18 7.95
N ASN A 127 -14.37 4.21 7.99
CA ASN A 127 -13.51 5.28 7.51
C ASN A 127 -12.15 4.69 7.11
N THR A 128 -11.21 5.53 6.70
CA THR A 128 -9.88 5.12 6.23
C THR A 128 -8.76 5.41 7.23
N ASP A 129 -9.09 5.93 8.41
CA ASP A 129 -8.09 6.41 9.37
C ASP A 129 -7.20 5.26 9.87
N PHE A 130 -7.81 4.09 10.10
CA PHE A 130 -7.11 2.91 10.52
C PHE A 130 -6.06 2.45 9.48
N VAL A 131 -6.45 2.31 8.22
CA VAL A 131 -5.51 1.88 7.15
C VAL A 131 -4.41 2.92 6.91
N LYS A 132 -4.71 4.22 7.09
CA LYS A 132 -3.69 5.29 7.09
C LYS A 132 -2.73 5.18 8.28
N GLN A 133 -3.21 4.80 9.46
CA GLN A 133 -2.37 4.58 10.64
C GLN A 133 -1.46 3.38 10.46
N VAL A 134 -1.98 2.26 9.93
CA VAL A 134 -1.17 1.09 9.59
C VAL A 134 -0.08 1.47 8.59
N ALA A 135 -0.42 2.21 7.53
CA ALA A 135 0.57 2.63 6.54
C ALA A 135 1.73 3.43 7.15
N ARG A 136 1.46 4.28 8.16
CA ARG A 136 2.51 5.03 8.90
C ARG A 136 3.44 4.14 9.74
N ASN A 137 3.03 2.90 10.05
CA ASN A 137 3.86 1.94 10.78
C ASN A 137 4.78 1.13 9.86
N ILE A 138 4.66 1.29 8.54
CA ILE A 138 5.64 0.80 7.57
C ILE A 138 6.75 1.83 7.48
N ASP A 139 8.01 1.42 7.32
CA ASP A 139 9.14 2.35 7.18
C ASP A 139 9.18 2.98 5.77
N LEU A 140 8.17 3.81 5.48
CA LEU A 140 8.00 4.48 4.20
C LEU A 140 9.13 5.48 3.93
N ASN A 141 9.73 6.06 4.96
CA ASN A 141 10.86 6.99 4.83
C ASN A 141 12.14 6.29 4.40
N ALA A 142 12.38 5.05 4.86
CA ALA A 142 13.48 4.25 4.34
C ALA A 142 13.25 3.89 2.87
N LEU A 143 12.05 3.47 2.49
CA LEU A 143 11.69 3.20 1.09
C LEU A 143 11.85 4.44 0.21
N ALA A 144 11.39 5.62 0.64
CA ALA A 144 11.44 6.85 -0.14
C ALA A 144 12.88 7.38 -0.42
N LYS A 145 13.89 6.84 0.26
CA LYS A 145 15.31 7.23 0.10
C LYS A 145 16.10 6.28 -0.81
N LEU A 146 15.49 5.20 -1.28
CA LEU A 146 16.09 4.18 -2.14
C LEU A 146 15.76 4.41 -3.62
#